data_AF-T1I255-F1
#
_entry.id   AF-T1I255-F1
#
_cell.length_a   1.000
_cell.length_b   1.000
_cell.length_c   1.000
_cell.angle_alpha   90.00
_cell.angle_beta   90.00
_cell.angle_gamma   90.00
#
_symmetry.space_group_name_H-M   'P 1'
#
loop_
_entity.id
_entity.type
_entity.pdbx_description
1 polymer ?
#
loop_
_entity_poly.entity_id
_entity_poly.type
_entity_poly.pdbx_seq_one_letter_code
_entity_poly.pdbx_strand_id
1 'polypeptide(L)' 'MDEKEFRVLIKHYFMKGKTPEETKEKLDKHYGDSAPSIRTVYKGFKIFGVAIWAQVTLNVLDALLRLLLQKSLIKSMIW' A
#
# COMPACT_ATOMS: atom_id res chain seq x y z
N MET A 1 -1.89 -17.11 16.19
CA MET A 1 -1.98 -15.92 15.34
C MET A 1 -2.27 -16.39 13.94
N ASP A 2 -3.33 -15.88 13.34
CA ASP A 2 -3.81 -16.37 12.05
C ASP A 2 -3.13 -15.64 10.87
N GLU A 3 -3.22 -16.22 9.66
CA GLU A 3 -2.63 -15.62 8.45
C GLU A 3 -3.12 -14.18 8.22
N LYS A 4 -4.39 -13.90 8.52
CA LYS A 4 -4.98 -12.56 8.38
C LYS A 4 -4.36 -11.57 9.35
N GLU A 5 -4.08 -11.98 10.59
CA GLU A 5 -3.44 -11.14 11.60
C GLU A 5 -2.00 -10.81 11.21
N PHE A 6 -1.25 -11.80 10.73
CA PHE A 6 0.09 -11.56 10.18
C PHE A 6 0.07 -10.63 8.98
N ARG A 7 -0.93 -10.73 8.10
CA ARG A 7 -1.09 -9.81 6.96
C ARG A 7 -1.29 -8.37 7.42
N VAL A 8 -2.06 -8.13 8.48
CA VAL A 8 -2.25 -6.80 9.07
C VAL A 8 -0.94 -6.26 9.63
N LEU A 9 -0.16 -7.10 10.35
CA LEU A 9 1.14 -6.71 10.88
C LEU A 9 2.15 -6.39 9.76
N ILE A 10 2.22 -7.22 8.72
CA ILE A 10 3.09 -6.98 7.56
C ILE A 10 2.72 -5.66 6.89
N LYS A 11 1.43 -5.36 6.71
CA LYS A 11 0.96 -4.08 6.19
C LYS A 11 1.39 -2.91 7.08
N HIS A 12 1.26 -3.05 8.40
CA HIS A 12 1.67 -2.02 9.35
C HIS A 12 3.17 -1.72 9.29
N TYR A 13 4.02 -2.75 9.26
CA TYR A 13 5.47 -2.58 9.12
C TYR A 13 5.85 -1.97 7.76
N PHE A 14 5.18 -2.39 6.69
CA PHE A 14 5.33 -1.78 5.36
C PHE A 14 5.02 -0.28 5.40
N MET A 15 3.89 0.13 6.01
CA MET A 15 3.52 1.55 6.12
C MET A 15 4.48 2.37 6.99
N LYS A 16 5.16 1.73 7.95
CA LYS A 16 6.24 2.34 8.73
C LYS A 16 7.58 2.43 7.97
N GLY A 17 7.62 2.02 6.70
CA GLY A 17 8.83 2.07 5.86
C GLY A 17 9.89 1.03 6.24
N LYS A 18 9.51 -0.05 6.94
CA LYS A 18 10.44 -1.14 7.26
C LYS A 18 10.72 -2.02 6.06
N THR A 19 11.88 -2.65 5.99
CA THR A 19 12.18 -3.62 4.93
C THR A 19 11.52 -4.98 5.22
N PRO A 20 11.36 -5.86 4.21
CA PRO A 20 10.89 -7.22 4.42
C PRO A 20 11.75 -8.01 5.42
N GLU A 21 13.06 -7.79 5.40
CA GLU A 21 14.04 -8.45 6.28
C GLU A 21 13.89 -8.00 7.73
N GLU A 22 13.85 -6.68 7.98
CA GLU A 22 13.59 -6.13 9.32
C GLU A 22 12.22 -6.57 9.87
N THR A 23 11.23 -6.67 8.97
CA THR A 23 9.89 -7.14 9.33
C THR A 23 9.93 -8.62 9.72
N LYS A 24 10.65 -9.45 8.96
CA LYS A 24 10.82 -10.87 9.26
C LYS A 24 11.55 -11.06 10.58
N GLU A 25 12.66 -10.36 10.82
CA GLU A 25 13.41 -10.43 12.07
C GLU A 25 12.53 -10.09 13.29
N LYS A 26 11.71 -9.04 13.19
CA LYS A 26 10.76 -8.70 14.25
C LYS A 26 9.70 -9.78 14.47
N LEU A 27 9.15 -10.32 13.38
CA LEU A 27 8.15 -11.39 13.49
C LEU A 27 8.77 -12.65 14.12
N ASP A 28 10.00 -12.99 13.77
CA ASP A 28 10.71 -14.15 14.33
C ASP A 28 11.02 -13.96 15.80
N LYS A 29 11.45 -12.76 16.19
CA LYS A 29 11.72 -12.43 17.60
C LYS A 29 10.46 -12.53 18.48
N HIS A 30 9.30 -12.17 17.95
CA HIS A 30 8.06 -12.12 18.73
C HIS A 30 7.23 -13.41 18.66
N TYR A 31 7.32 -14.15 17.55
CA TYR A 31 6.43 -15.29 17.27
C TYR A 31 7.16 -16.61 17.00
N GLY A 32 8.50 -16.61 16.90
CA GLY A 32 9.32 -17.82 16.75
C GLY A 32 8.85 -18.71 15.59
N ASP A 33 8.59 -19.98 15.87
CA ASP A 33 8.12 -20.96 14.87
C ASP A 33 6.74 -20.66 14.28
N SER A 34 5.94 -19.83 14.97
CA SER A 34 4.63 -19.39 14.44
C SER A 34 4.77 -18.24 13.44
N ALA A 35 5.96 -17.67 13.28
CA ALA A 35 6.17 -16.55 12.39
C ALA A 35 6.03 -16.95 10.90
N PRO A 36 5.46 -16.09 10.06
CA PRO A 36 5.33 -16.37 8.64
C PRO A 36 6.71 -16.46 7.97
N SER A 37 6.80 -17.29 6.93
CA SER A 37 8.02 -17.39 6.13
C SER A 37 8.40 -16.02 5.52
N ILE A 38 9.70 -15.81 5.28
CA ILE A 38 10.20 -14.60 4.58
C ILE A 38 9.51 -14.42 3.22
N ARG A 39 9.20 -15.52 2.53
CA ARG A 39 8.46 -15.51 1.25
C ARG A 39 7.07 -14.89 1.40
N THR A 40 6.36 -15.19 2.49
CA THR A 40 5.05 -14.60 2.80
C THR A 40 5.16 -13.10 3.04
N VAL A 41 6.20 -12.67 3.75
CA VAL A 41 6.49 -11.24 4.00
C VAL A 41 6.74 -10.51 2.68
N TYR A 42 7.63 -11.02 1.82
CA TYR A 42 7.89 -10.43 0.50
C TYR A 42 6.63 -10.37 -0.38
N LYS A 43 5.82 -11.44 -0.38
CA LYS A 43 4.56 -11.46 -1.13
C LYS A 43 3.61 -10.36 -0.64
N GLY A 44 3.49 -10.19 0.66
CA GLY A 44 2.70 -9.10 1.27
C GLY A 44 3.22 -7.73 0.83
N PHE A 45 4.52 -7.49 0.99
CA PHE A 45 5.17 -6.23 0.59
C PHE A 45 4.97 -5.88 -0.88
N LYS A 46 5.11 -6.85 -1.79
CA LYS A 46 4.86 -6.65 -3.22
C LYS A 46 3.42 -6.27 -3.51
N ILE A 47 2.46 -6.96 -2.88
CA ILE A 47 1.03 -6.67 -3.05
C ILE A 47 0.69 -5.27 -2.54
N PHE A 48 1.18 -4.90 -1.36
CA PHE A 48 0.92 -3.58 -0.79
C PHE A 48 1.58 -2.46 -1.59
N GLY A 49 2.80 -2.68 -2.07
CA GLY A 49 3.46 -1.74 -2.98
C GLY A 49 2.60 -1.49 -4.22
N VAL A 50 2.26 -2.54 -4.96
CA VAL A 50 1.46 -2.41 -6.20
C VAL A 50 0.10 -1.76 -5.94
N ALA A 51 -0.60 -2.15 -4.86
CA ALA A 51 -1.90 -1.59 -4.53
C ALA A 51 -1.83 -0.09 -4.19
N ILE A 52 -0.81 0.33 -3.45
CA ILE A 52 -0.64 1.74 -3.09
C ILE A 52 -0.25 2.56 -4.32
N TRP A 53 0.68 2.08 -5.15
CA TRP A 53 1.02 2.73 -6.42
C TRP A 53 -0.21 2.91 -7.31
N ALA A 54 -1.01 1.85 -7.48
CA ALA A 54 -2.25 1.92 -8.27
C ALA A 54 -3.25 2.94 -7.68
N GLN A 55 -3.46 2.94 -6.37
CA GLN A 55 -4.37 3.88 -5.72
C GLN A 55 -3.90 5.33 -5.87
N VAL A 56 -2.60 5.59 -5.70
CA VAL A 56 -2.02 6.92 -5.89
C VAL A 56 -2.20 7.39 -7.34
N THR A 57 -1.92 6.53 -8.31
CA THR A 57 -2.12 6.84 -9.74
C THR A 57 -3.60 7.15 -10.04
N LEU A 58 -4.53 6.36 -9.53
CA LEU A 58 -5.97 6.61 -9.70
C LEU A 58 -6.41 7.94 -9.09
N ASN A 59 -5.93 8.26 -7.88
CA ASN A 59 -6.25 9.53 -7.22
C ASN A 59 -5.71 10.74 -7.99
N VAL A 60 -4.49 10.63 -8.54
CA VAL A 60 -3.89 11.68 -9.38
C VAL A 60 -4.70 11.85 -10.68
N LEU A 61 -5.09 10.75 -11.31
CA LEU A 61 -5.90 10.79 -12.53
C LEU A 61 -7.28 11.41 -12.29
N ASP A 62 -7.95 11.06 -11.19
CA ASP A 62 -9.23 11.65 -10.80
C ASP A 62 -9.10 13.17 -10.57
N ALA A 63 -8.06 13.60 -9.86
CA ALA A 63 -7.78 15.01 -9.64
C ALA A 63 -7.53 15.78 -10.96
N LEU A 64 -6.77 15.21 -11.88
CA LEU A 64 -6.53 15.80 -13.20
C LEU A 64 -7.81 15.90 -14.02
N LEU A 65 -8.65 14.87 -14.02
CA LEU A 65 -9.93 14.88 -14.72
C LEU A 65 -10.85 16.00 -14.19
N ARG A 66 -10.93 16.14 -12.86
CA ARG A 66 -11.70 17.22 -12.23
C ARG A 66 -11.19 18.61 -12.64
N LEU A 67 -9.88 18.81 -12.69
CA LEU A 67 -9.28 20.08 -13.14
C LEU A 67 -9.60 20.38 -14.60
N LEU A 68 -9.54 19.38 -15.48
CA LEU A 68 -9.88 19.55 -16.90
C LEU A 68 -11.37 19.89 -17.08
N LEU A 69 -12.26 19.21 -16.35
CA LEU A 69 -13.70 19.51 -16.35
C LEU A 69 -13.98 20.93 -15.84
N GLN A 70 -13.38 21.34 -14.72
CA GLN A 70 -13.50 22.71 -14.20
C GLN A 70 -13.06 23.75 -15.24
N LYS A 71 -11.90 23.55 -15.88
CA LYS A 71 -11.43 24.47 -16.95
C LYS A 71 -12.39 24.53 -18.14
N SER A 72 -12.96 23.39 -18.53
CA SER A 72 -13.93 23.33 -19.63
C SER A 72 -15.23 24.08 -19.29
N LEU A 73 -15.75 23.89 -18.07
CA LEU A 73 -16.96 24.56 -17.61
C LEU A 73 -16.77 26.07 -17.52
N ILE A 74 -15.64 26.54 -16.95
CA ILE A 74 -15.31 27.96 -16.87
C ILE A 74 -15.22 28.58 -18.28
N LYS A 75 -14.58 27.88 -19.23
CA LYS A 75 -14.49 28.34 -20.62
C LYS A 75 -15.86 28.49 -21.28
N SER A 76 -16.80 27.58 -21.01
CA SER A 76 -18.16 27.62 -21.53
C SER A 76 -19.06 28.69 -20.89
N MET A 77 -18.68 29.25 -19.74
CA MET A 77 -19.44 30.32 -19.07
C MET A 77 -19.00 31.72 -19.51
N ILE A 78 -17.78 31.85 -20.06
CA ILE A 78 -17.18 33.12 -20.48
C ILE A 78 -17.51 33.46 -21.94
N TRP A 79 -17.95 32.48 -22.73
CA TRP A 79 -18.36 32.59 -24.14
C TRP A 79 -19.84 32.31 -24.28
#